data_AF-A0A165WH76-F1
#
_entry.id   AF-A0A165WH76-F1
#
_cell.length_a   1.000
_cell.length_b   1.000
_cell.length_c   1.000
_cell.angle_alpha   90.00
_cell.angle_beta   90.00
_cell.angle_gamma   90.00
#
_symmetry.space_group_name_H-M   'P 1'
#
loop_
_entity.id
_entity.type
_entity.pdbx_description
1 polymer ?
#
loop_
_entity_poly.entity_id
_entity_poly.type
_entity_poly.pdbx_seq_one_letter_code
_entity_poly.pdbx_strand_id
1 'polypeptide(L)' 'QILVCPLYAALPMSQQTQVFALTPPDTRRCILATNIAETAITIPGIRHVIDSGKYKE' A
#
# COMPACT_ATOMS: atom_id res chain seq x y z
N GLN A 1 11.61 -3.91 -12.14
CA GLN A 1 11.20 -4.89 -11.10
C GLN A 1 9.90 -4.44 -10.43
N ILE A 2 9.08 -5.34 -9.87
CA ILE A 2 7.88 -4.96 -9.10
C ILE A 2 8.08 -5.36 -7.63
N LEU A 3 7.86 -4.40 -6.72
CA LEU A 3 7.83 -4.64 -5.27
C LEU A 3 6.38 -4.59 -4.81
N VAL A 4 5.87 -5.70 -4.28
CA VAL A 4 4.51 -5.81 -3.78
C VAL A 4 4.50 -5.65 -2.26
N CYS A 5 3.69 -4.73 -1.74
CA CYS A 5 3.53 -4.49 -0.32
C CYS A 5 2.07 -4.67 0.10
N PRO A 6 1.73 -5.65 0.95
CA PRO A 6 0.38 -5.77 1.50
C PRO A 6 0.13 -4.71 2.57
N LEU A 7 -1.10 -4.22 2.69
CA LEU A 7 -1.52 -3.26 3.71
C LEU A 7 -2.95 -3.59 4.19
N TYR A 8 -3.06 -4.16 5.39
CA TYR A 8 -4.34 -4.48 6.04
C TYR A 8 -4.20 -4.43 7.58
N ALA A 9 -5.32 -4.33 8.29
CA ALA A 9 -5.33 -4.02 9.74
C ALA A 9 -4.57 -5.00 10.62
N ALA A 10 -4.64 -6.30 10.33
CA ALA A 10 -3.97 -7.35 11.10
C ALA A 10 -2.46 -7.51 10.80
N LEU A 11 -1.91 -6.70 9.89
CA LEU A 11 -0.50 -6.78 9.51
C LEU A 11 0.39 -6.25 10.66
N PRO A 12 1.52 -6.89 10.99
CA PRO A 12 2.44 -6.36 12.00
C PRO A 12 2.91 -4.95 11.66
N MET A 13 3.09 -4.09 12.67
CA MET A 13 3.48 -2.69 12.48
C MET A 13 4.78 -2.54 11.67
N SER A 14 5.75 -3.43 11.89
CA SER A 14 7.02 -3.44 11.15
C SER A 14 6.87 -3.70 9.65
N GLN A 15 5.79 -4.38 9.24
CA GLN A 15 5.47 -4.61 7.83
C GLN A 15 4.62 -3.46 7.27
N GLN A 16 3.70 -2.90 8.07
CA GLN A 16 2.92 -1.72 7.67
C GLN A 16 3.84 -0.54 7.35
N THR A 17 4.94 -0.36 8.10
CA THR A 17 5.88 0.75 7.85
C THR A 17 6.64 0.63 6.52
N GLN A 18 6.70 -0.56 5.90
CA GLN A 18 7.41 -0.74 4.63
C GLN A 18 6.77 0.02 3.47
N VAL A 19 5.46 0.31 3.52
CA VAL A 19 4.78 1.10 2.50
C VAL A 19 5.23 2.56 2.48
N PHE A 20 5.91 3.03 3.52
CA PHE A 20 6.47 4.38 3.61
C PHE A 20 7.96 4.46 3.25
N ALA A 21 8.64 3.32 3.10
CA ALA A 21 10.04 3.30 2.71
C ALA A 21 10.24 3.86 1.28
N LEU A 22 11.44 4.34 0.98
CA LEU A 22 11.78 4.74 -0.39
C LEU A 22 11.75 3.52 -1.31
N THR A 23 11.22 3.73 -2.52
CA THR A 23 11.23 2.66 -3.53
C THR A 23 12.64 2.53 -4.09
N PRO A 24 13.21 1.30 -4.16
CA PRO A 24 14.51 1.08 -4.77
C PRO A 24 14.55 1.58 -6.24
N PRO A 25 15.74 1.92 -6.77
CA PRO A 25 15.90 2.24 -8.19
C PRO A 25 15.32 1.16 -9.10
N ASP A 26 14.83 1.58 -10.27
CA ASP A 26 14.28 0.69 -11.33
C ASP A 26 13.17 -0.28 -10.86
N THR A 27 12.51 0.07 -9.76
CA THR A 27 11.45 -0.72 -9.14
C THR A 27 10.16 0.05 -9.09
N ARG A 28 9.07 -0.60 -9.50
CA ARG A 28 7.71 -0.09 -9.30
C ARG A 28 7.13 -0.69 -8.03
N ARG A 29 6.74 0.15 -7.09
CA ARG A 29 6.00 -0.28 -5.91
C ARG A 29 4.52 -0.44 -6.23
N CYS A 30 3.95 -1.58 -5.85
CA CYS A 30 2.53 -1.87 -5.92
C CYS A 30 2.04 -2.20 -4.51
N ILE A 31 1.12 -1.40 -3.98
CA ILE A 31 0.56 -1.61 -2.65
C ILE A 31 -0.81 -2.26 -2.82
N LEU A 32 -0.98 -3.44 -2.21
CA LEU A 32 -2.25 -4.15 -2.16
C LEU A 32 -2.89 -3.86 -0.82
N ALA A 33 -3.87 -2.96 -0.81
CA ALA A 33 -4.52 -2.50 0.41
C ALA A 33 -5.98 -2.92 0.49
N THR A 34 -6.50 -3.05 1.72
CA THR A 34 -7.95 -3.00 1.97
C THR A 34 -8.40 -1.54 2.12
N ASN A 35 -9.66 -1.33 2.49
CA ASN A 35 -10.23 -0.01 2.81
C ASN A 35 -9.48 0.77 3.91
N ILE A 36 -8.51 0.18 4.61
CA ILE A 36 -7.66 0.93 5.54
C ILE A 36 -6.83 2.02 4.85
N ALA A 37 -6.60 1.90 3.54
CA ALA A 37 -5.93 2.94 2.75
C ALA A 37 -6.83 4.14 2.44
N GLU A 38 -8.16 4.04 2.63
CA GLU A 38 -9.12 5.07 2.24
C GLU A 38 -9.15 6.26 3.22
N THR A 39 -9.01 5.99 4.52
CA THR A 39 -9.46 6.94 5.54
C THR A 39 -8.35 7.67 6.30
N ALA A 40 -7.07 7.23 6.28
CA ALA A 40 -6.07 7.84 7.16
C ALA A 40 -4.59 7.76 6.74
N ILE A 41 -4.26 7.17 5.57
CA ILE A 41 -2.86 6.92 5.20
C ILE A 41 -2.51 7.62 3.89
N THR A 42 -1.72 8.69 3.97
CA THR A 42 -1.09 9.31 2.81
C THR A 42 0.25 8.64 2.54
N ILE A 43 0.33 7.85 1.47
CA ILE A 43 1.59 7.23 1.03
C ILE A 43 2.24 8.13 -0.01
N PRO A 44 3.49 8.60 0.20
CA PRO A 44 4.17 9.44 -0.78
C PRO A 44 4.46 8.66 -2.07
N GLY A 45 4.38 9.36 -3.21
CA GLY A 45 4.74 8.82 -4.52
C GLY A 45 3.68 7.92 -5.18
N ILE A 46 2.46 7.86 -4.64
CA ILE A 46 1.34 7.22 -5.33
C ILE A 46 0.94 8.05 -6.55
N ARG A 47 1.01 7.45 -7.74
CA ARG A 47 0.61 8.08 -9.01
C ARG A 47 -0.68 7.50 -9.58
N HIS A 48 -1.01 6.27 -9.22
CA HIS A 48 -2.15 5.54 -9.75
C HIS A 48 -2.86 4.82 -8.62
N VAL A 49 -4.19 4.79 -8.68
CA VAL A 49 -5.07 4.05 -7.77
C VAL A 49 -5.92 3.12 -8.64
N ILE A 50 -6.01 1.86 -8.22
CA ILE A 50 -6.91 0.88 -8.82
C ILE A 50 -7.90 0.51 -7.73
N ASP A 51 -9.13 1.00 -7.87
CA ASP A 51 -10.21 0.70 -6.94
C ASP A 51 -11.02 -0.50 -7.45
N SER A 52 -11.27 -1.46 -6.56
CA SER A 52 -12.11 -2.61 -6.86
C SER A 52 -13.61 -2.31 -6.74
N GLY A 53 -13.99 -1.20 -6.12
CA GLY A 53 -15.37 -0.82 -5.84
C GLY A 53 -16.08 -1.77 -4.87
N LYS A 54 -15.34 -2.61 -4.15
CA LYS A 54 -15.85 -3.58 -3.18
C LYS A 54 -15.14 -3.41 -1.84
N TYR A 55 -15.89 -3.58 -0.77
CA TYR A 55 -15.34 -3.72 0.58
C TYR A 55 -15.99 -4.90 1.28
N LYS A 56 -15.36 -5.35 2.36
CA LYS A 56 -15.90 -6.37 3.25
C LYS A 56 -16.23 -5.68 4.57
N GLU A 57 -17.48 -5.84 5.01
CA GLU A 57 -17.95 -5.49 6.36
C GLU A 57 -17.37 -6.43 7.42
#